data_AF-A0A7C6R0F0-F1
#
_entry.id   AF-A0A7C6R0F0-F1
#
_cell.length_a   1.000
_cell.length_b   1.000
_cell.length_c   1.000
_cell.angle_alpha   90.00
_cell.angle_beta   90.00
_cell.angle_gamma   90.00
#
_symmetry.space_group_name_H-M   'P 1'
#
loop_
_entity.id
_entity.type
_entity.pdbx_description
1 polymer ?
#
loop_
_entity_poly.entity_id
_entity_poly.type
_entity_poly.pdbx_seq_one_letter_code
_entity_poly.pdbx_strand_id
1 'polypeptide(L)' 'MSRAVFIFSIVYLLLRTVGYNKTPTTESPLDILKKRYARGEIDAEEFARIKKDLE' A
#
# COMPACT_ATOMS: atom_id res chain seq x y z
N MET A 1 7.37 -14.51 24.02
CA MET A 1 8.12 -13.29 23.66
C MET A 1 8.67 -13.34 22.23
N SER A 2 9.47 -14.34 21.87
CA SER A 2 10.21 -14.38 20.59
C SER A 2 9.34 -14.48 19.32
N ARG A 3 8.16 -15.12 19.40
CA ARG A 3 7.24 -15.28 18.26
C ARG A 3 6.55 -13.98 17.85
N ALA A 4 6.20 -13.12 18.80
CA ALA A 4 5.55 -11.84 18.53
C ALA A 4 6.49 -10.86 17.81
N VAL A 5 7.77 -10.84 18.22
CA VAL A 5 8.81 -10.04 17.55
C VAL A 5 9.03 -10.53 16.11
N PHE A 6 9.03 -11.84 15.91
CA PHE A 6 9.15 -12.43 14.58
C PHE A 6 7.97 -12.06 13.67
N ILE A 7 6.74 -12.12 14.19
CA ILE A 7 5.53 -11.72 13.45
C ILE A 7 5.60 -10.23 13.12
N PHE A 8 5.96 -9.37 14.08
CA PHE A 8 6.11 -7.94 13.84
C PHE A 8 7.19 -7.63 12.81
N SER A 9 8.34 -8.29 12.88
CA SER A 9 9.42 -8.14 11.89
C SER A 9 9.01 -8.61 10.50
N ILE A 10 8.27 -9.72 10.40
CA ILE A 10 7.76 -10.23 9.12
C ILE A 10 6.72 -9.27 8.55
N VAL A 11 5.76 -8.82 9.35
CA VAL A 11 4.74 -7.85 8.94
C VAL A 11 5.41 -6.53 8.51
N TYR A 12 6.39 -6.05 9.28
CA TYR A 12 7.16 -4.85 8.95
C TYR A 12 7.95 -5.01 7.63
N LEU A 13 8.56 -6.18 7.39
CA LEU A 13 9.28 -6.47 6.14
C LEU A 13 8.35 -6.58 4.93
N LEU A 14 7.16 -7.16 5.10
CA LEU A 14 6.15 -7.26 4.04
C LEU A 14 5.60 -5.86 3.69
N LEU A 15 5.30 -5.03 4.69
CA LEU A 15 4.88 -3.64 4.48
C LEU A 15 5.98 -2.81 3.78
N ARG A 16 7.24 -3.02 4.13
CA ARG A 16 8.38 -2.33 3.51
C ARG A 16 8.61 -2.75 2.05
N THR A 17 8.41 -4.02 1.73
CA THR A 17 8.66 -4.57 0.37
C THR A 17 7.58 -4.14 -0.61
N VAL A 18 6.33 -3.98 -0.17
CA VAL A 18 5.22 -3.52 -1.01
C VAL A 18 5.44 -2.09 -1.54
N GLY A 19 6.26 -1.27 -0.88
CA GLY A 19 6.60 0.09 -1.32
C GLY A 19 7.68 0.21 -2.41
N TYR A 20 8.23 -0.90 -2.91
CA TYR A 20 9.41 -0.91 -3.78
C TYR A 20 9.11 -1.24 -5.26
N ASN A 21 8.04 -0.67 -5.82
CA ASN A 21 7.87 -0.62 -7.29
C ASN A 21 8.13 0.81 -7.77
N LYS A 22 9.42 1.17 -7.89
CA LYS A 22 9.87 2.31 -8.69
C LYS A 22 10.17 1.80 -10.11
N THR A 23 9.13 1.63 -10.92
CA THR A 23 9.26 1.75 -12.37
C THR A 23 8.93 3.20 -12.74
N PRO A 24 9.87 3.98 -13.31
CA PRO A 24 9.60 5.33 -13.81
C PRO A 24 8.83 5.29 -15.14
N THR A 25 7.75 4.51 -15.17
CA THR A 25 6.85 4.37 -16.30
C THR A 25 5.50 4.89 -15.81
N THR A 26 5.10 6.06 -16.30
CA THR A 26 3.78 6.70 -16.15
C THR A 26 2.87 5.98 -15.15
N GLU A 27 2.88 6.44 -13.90
CA GLU A 27 2.05 5.83 -12.85
C GLU A 27 0.60 5.80 -13.30
N SER A 28 0.00 4.61 -13.30
CA SER A 28 -1.43 4.46 -13.55
C SER A 28 -2.21 5.19 -12.45
N PRO A 29 -3.40 5.72 -12.74
CA PRO A 29 -4.30 6.26 -11.72
C PRO A 29 -4.48 5.33 -10.52
N LEU A 30 -4.49 4.01 -10.74
CA LEU A 30 -4.55 3.00 -9.68
C LEU A 30 -3.31 2.95 -8.78
N ASP A 31 -2.11 3.18 -9.33
CA ASP A 31 -0.86 3.23 -8.57
C ASP A 31 -0.80 4.47 -7.67
N ILE A 32 -1.23 5.62 -8.20
CA ILE A 32 -1.36 6.85 -7.42
C ILE A 32 -2.34 6.66 -6.27
N LEU A 33 -3.50 6.04 -6.55
CA LEU A 33 -4.52 5.76 -5.54
C LEU A 33 -3.99 4.86 -4.40
N LYS A 34 -3.27 3.78 -4.75
CA LYS A 34 -2.63 2.88 -3.76
C LYS A 34 -1.61 3.60 -2.89
N LYS A 35 -0.79 4.49 -3.48
CA LYS A 35 0.20 5.27 -2.72
C LYS A 35 -0.44 6.17 -1.69
N ARG A 36 -1.54 6.85 -2.02
CA ARG A 36 -2.25 7.75 -1.09
C ARG A 36 -2.86 6.99 0.08
N TYR A 37 -3.44 5.81 -0.18
CA TYR A 37 -3.94 4.94 0.88
C TYR A 37 -2.81 4.43 1.79
N ALA A 38 -1.69 3.98 1.21
CA ALA A 38 -0.52 3.53 1.96
C ALA A 38 0.13 4.65 2.80
N ARG A 39 0.00 5.91 2.37
CA ARG A 39 0.44 7.10 3.12
C ARG A 39 -0.56 7.54 4.19
N GLY A 40 -1.78 7.00 4.21
CA GLY A 40 -2.86 7.43 5.09
C GLY A 40 -3.48 8.77 4.71
N GLU A 41 -3.31 9.23 3.46
CA GLU A 41 -3.95 10.45 2.95
C GLU A 41 -5.44 10.25 2.67
N ILE A 42 -5.87 9.00 2.49
CA ILE A 42 -7.26 8.59 2.27
C ILE A 42 -7.56 7.35 3.11
N ASP A 43 -8.82 7.21 3.55
CA ASP A 43 -9.30 6.03 4.25
C ASP A 43 -9.65 4.87 3.29
N ALA A 44 -9.82 3.67 3.83
CA ALA A 44 -10.21 2.48 3.08
C ALA A 44 -11.53 2.65 2.32
N GLU A 45 -12.49 3.40 2.88
CA GLU A 45 -13.77 3.66 2.22
C GLU A 45 -13.58 4.49 0.93
N GLU A 46 -12.79 5.56 1.00
CA GLU A 46 -12.49 6.42 -0.16
C GLU A 46 -11.65 5.66 -1.21
N PHE A 47 -10.68 4.87 -0.76
CA PHE A 47 -9.90 4.00 -1.66
C PHE A 47 -10.81 3.05 -2.45
N ALA A 48 -11.77 2.40 -1.78
CA ALA A 48 -12.68 1.45 -2.40
C ALA A 48 -13.60 2.12 -3.43
N ARG A 49 -14.09 3.33 -3.14
CA ARG A 49 -14.94 4.11 -4.06
C ARG A 49 -14.21 4.47 -5.34
N ILE A 50 -13.01 5.05 -5.21
CA ILE A 50 -12.23 5.50 -6.38
C ILE A 50 -11.67 4.30 -7.16
N LYS A 51 -11.27 3.22 -6.48
CA LYS A 51 -10.82 1.99 -7.15
C LYS A 51 -11.89 1.43 -8.08
N LYS A 52 -13.15 1.45 -7.66
CA LYS A 52 -14.30 0.98 -8.45
C LYS A 52 -14.60 1.87 -9.66
N ASP A 53 -14.22 3.15 -9.61
CA ASP A 53 -14.36 4.09 -10.73
C ASP A 53 -13.25 3.91 -11.78
N LEU A 54 -12.08 3.42 -11.34
CA LEU A 54 -10.91 3.18 -12.17
C LEU A 54 -10.86 1.77 -12.79
N GLU A 55 -11.76 0.88 -12.39
CA GLU A 55 -11.97 -0.46 -12.96
C GLU A 55 -13.03 -0.42 -14.08
#